data_AF-A0A1V6BHK3-F1
#
_entry.id   AF-A0A1V6BHK3-F1
#
_cell.length_a   1.000
_cell.length_b   1.000
_cell.length_c   1.000
_cell.angle_alpha   90.00
_cell.angle_beta   90.00
_cell.angle_gamma   90.00
#
_symmetry.space_group_name_H-M   'P 1'
#
loop_
_entity.id
_entity.type
_entity.pdbx_description
1 polymer ?
#
loop_
_entity_poly.entity_id
_entity_poly.type
_entity_poly.pdbx_seq_one_letter_code
_entity_poly.pdbx_strand_id
1 'polypeptide(L)'
;MKKILFAVLLLGFCSATFARNVVAEGKTFSAMGDYKIETTDNPILMKGQDCKAYLVSYANSPLEVTVVVCKDRKCKRFVVLSDKLSVQYVCNQDYFGVERLDKSFEEEGYATNDAELNKLEYFHQKVLGPGQKGDLEATQLVAAYFPFLLNNTDDNSAAR
;
A
#
# COMPACT_ATOMS: atom_id res chain seq x y z
N MET A 1 -11.36 -64.82 8.89
CA MET A 1 -12.38 -64.04 8.16
C MET A 1 -11.96 -62.59 8.12
N LYS A 2 -11.83 -62.03 6.90
CA LYS A 2 -11.60 -60.62 6.59
C LYS A 2 -12.64 -59.73 7.29
N LYS A 3 -12.21 -58.63 7.93
CA LYS A 3 -12.93 -57.34 7.89
C LYS A 3 -11.90 -56.22 7.77
N ILE A 4 -12.23 -55.31 6.86
CA ILE A 4 -11.40 -54.31 6.19
C ILE A 4 -11.93 -52.93 6.62
N LEU A 5 -11.01 -51.94 6.76
CA LEU A 5 -11.18 -50.46 6.70
C LEU A 5 -12.06 -49.82 7.80
N PHE A 6 -11.77 -48.64 8.35
CA PHE A 6 -11.34 -47.39 7.72
C PHE A 6 -10.37 -46.60 8.61
N ALA A 7 -9.21 -46.21 8.07
CA ALA A 7 -8.38 -45.14 8.63
C ALA A 7 -8.81 -43.83 7.96
N VAL A 8 -9.50 -42.97 8.69
CA VAL A 8 -9.85 -41.61 8.24
C VAL A 8 -8.60 -40.76 8.40
N LEU A 9 -7.91 -40.50 7.28
CA LEU A 9 -6.78 -39.57 7.22
C LEU A 9 -7.35 -38.14 7.19
N LEU A 10 -7.43 -37.50 8.36
CA LEU A 10 -7.69 -36.06 8.47
C LEU A 10 -6.48 -35.31 7.94
N LEU A 11 -6.49 -34.95 6.65
CA LEU A 11 -5.60 -33.94 6.08
C LEU A 11 -5.98 -32.60 6.71
N GLY A 12 -5.33 -32.26 7.82
CA GLY A 12 -5.33 -30.92 8.36
C GLY A 12 -4.70 -29.99 7.33
N PHE A 13 -5.52 -29.15 6.70
CA PHE A 13 -5.03 -27.95 6.02
C PHE A 13 -4.47 -27.02 7.10
N CYS A 14 -3.19 -27.17 7.42
CA CYS A 14 -2.45 -26.11 8.10
C CYS A 14 -2.31 -24.96 7.10
N SER A 15 -3.28 -24.06 7.10
CA SER A 15 -3.07 -22.71 6.57
C SER A 15 -2.00 -22.09 7.45
N ALA A 16 -0.73 -22.20 7.05
CA ALA A 16 0.34 -21.46 7.67
C ALA A 16 0.04 -19.98 7.44
N THR A 17 -0.60 -19.35 8.42
CA THR A 17 -0.70 -17.90 8.47
C THR A 17 0.71 -17.41 8.74
N PHE A 18 1.43 -17.04 7.68
CA PHE A 18 2.70 -16.35 7.81
C PHE A 18 2.46 -15.13 8.70
N ALA A 19 3.04 -15.15 9.89
CA ALA A 19 2.90 -14.07 10.85
C ALA A 19 3.63 -12.84 10.28
N ARG A 20 2.87 -11.94 9.64
CA ARG A 20 3.39 -10.66 9.20
C ARG A 20 3.68 -9.81 10.44
N ASN A 21 4.89 -9.27 10.51
CA ASN A 21 5.29 -8.45 11.65
C ASN A 21 4.71 -7.04 11.49
N VAL A 22 3.84 -6.66 12.42
CA VAL A 22 3.35 -5.28 12.53
C VAL A 22 4.51 -4.41 13.02
N VAL A 23 4.85 -3.39 12.23
CA VAL A 23 5.98 -2.49 12.50
C VAL A 23 5.56 -1.07 12.84
N ALA A 24 4.32 -0.69 12.54
CA ALA A 24 3.75 0.59 12.93
C ALA A 24 2.22 0.57 12.86
N GLU A 25 1.59 1.42 13.66
CA GLU A 25 0.15 1.71 13.65
C GLU A 25 -0.05 3.21 13.81
N GLY A 26 -1.22 3.72 13.43
CA GLY A 26 -1.55 5.13 13.61
C GLY A 26 -2.94 5.49 13.10
N LYS A 27 -3.25 6.79 13.14
CA LYS A 27 -4.56 7.32 12.74
C LYS A 27 -4.49 7.92 11.34
N THR A 28 -5.50 7.65 10.51
CA THR A 28 -5.66 8.36 9.23
C THR A 28 -6.51 9.62 9.36
N PHE A 29 -7.40 9.68 10.36
CA PHE A 29 -8.48 10.68 10.47
C PHE A 29 -9.41 10.72 9.25
N SER A 30 -9.46 9.64 8.47
CA SER A 30 -10.39 9.42 7.37
C SER A 30 -11.48 8.41 7.76
N ALA A 31 -12.48 8.22 6.90
CA ALA A 31 -13.50 7.19 7.08
C ALA A 31 -12.92 5.77 7.15
N MET A 32 -11.71 5.54 6.60
CA MET A 32 -11.04 4.24 6.62
C MET A 32 -10.52 3.83 8.02
N GLY A 33 -10.50 4.74 8.99
CA GLY A 33 -10.11 4.44 10.37
C GLY A 33 -8.60 4.40 10.58
N ASP A 34 -8.17 3.70 11.63
CA ASP A 34 -6.75 3.57 11.98
C ASP A 34 -6.02 2.64 10.98
N TYR A 35 -4.75 2.91 10.72
CA TYR A 35 -3.92 2.09 9.83
C TYR A 35 -2.98 1.19 10.61
N LYS A 36 -2.59 0.08 9.99
CA LYS A 36 -1.56 -0.85 10.45
C LYS A 36 -0.60 -1.13 9.31
N ILE A 37 0.70 -1.12 9.61
CA ILE A 37 1.79 -1.36 8.66
C ILE A 37 2.50 -2.65 9.02
N GLU A 38 2.61 -3.54 8.05
CA GLU A 38 3.31 -4.82 8.14
C GLU A 38 4.49 -4.86 7.17
N THR A 39 5.58 -5.53 7.56
CA THR A 39 6.67 -5.82 6.61
C THR A 39 6.35 -7.04 5.77
N THR A 40 6.74 -7.00 4.50
CA THR A 40 6.76 -8.20 3.66
C THR A 40 8.10 -8.93 3.81
N ASP A 41 8.05 -10.25 3.93
CA ASP A 41 9.28 -11.07 4.03
C ASP A 41 9.98 -11.20 2.67
N ASN A 42 9.23 -11.02 1.58
CA ASN A 42 9.74 -11.11 0.22
C ASN A 42 9.90 -9.70 -0.38
N PRO A 43 11.06 -9.39 -0.99
CA PRO A 43 11.20 -8.20 -1.81
C PRO A 43 10.28 -8.28 -3.03
N ILE A 44 9.84 -7.12 -3.50
CA ILE A 44 9.07 -6.99 -4.74
C ILE A 44 10.05 -6.58 -5.83
N LEU A 45 10.09 -7.36 -6.92
CA LEU A 45 10.85 -7.00 -8.10
C LEU A 45 10.11 -5.86 -8.83
N MET A 46 10.74 -4.70 -8.91
CA MET A 46 10.18 -3.53 -9.58
C MET A 46 11.28 -2.86 -10.39
N LYS A 47 11.03 -2.61 -11.68
CA LYS A 47 12.04 -2.11 -12.64
C LYS A 47 13.36 -2.91 -12.64
N GLY A 48 13.28 -4.22 -12.43
CA GLY A 48 14.44 -5.11 -12.36
C GLY A 48 15.28 -4.97 -11.08
N GLN A 49 14.77 -4.30 -10.05
CA GLN A 49 15.42 -4.17 -8.74
C GLN A 49 14.56 -4.83 -7.65
N ASP A 50 15.20 -5.56 -6.74
CA ASP A 50 14.56 -6.03 -5.51
C ASP A 50 14.31 -4.86 -4.56
N CYS A 51 13.03 -4.56 -4.33
CA CYS A 51 12.59 -3.46 -3.50
C CYS A 51 11.93 -3.95 -2.22
N LYS A 52 12.11 -3.19 -1.13
CA LYS A 52 11.42 -3.47 0.12
C LYS A 52 9.96 -3.12 -0.05
N ALA A 53 9.04 -3.90 0.52
CA ALA A 53 7.63 -3.55 0.55
C ALA A 53 7.07 -3.54 1.97
N TYR A 54 6.09 -2.68 2.14
CA TYR A 54 5.25 -2.61 3.32
C TYR A 54 3.81 -2.80 2.89
N LEU A 55 3.04 -3.53 3.68
CA LEU A 55 1.61 -3.65 3.50
C LEU A 55 0.90 -2.76 4.52
N VAL A 56 -0.06 -1.98 4.04
CA VAL A 56 -0.90 -1.11 4.86
C VAL A 56 -2.33 -1.60 4.77
N SER A 57 -2.94 -1.83 5.93
CA SER A 57 -4.35 -2.17 6.08
C SER A 57 -5.07 -1.13 6.93
N TYR A 58 -6.37 -0.95 6.71
CA TYR A 58 -7.17 0.04 7.42
C TYR A 58 -8.31 -0.61 8.22
N ALA A 59 -8.59 -0.10 9.42
CA ALA A 59 -9.53 -0.74 10.34
C ALA A 59 -10.98 -0.83 9.82
N ASN A 60 -11.42 0.15 9.03
CA ASN A 60 -12.80 0.27 8.56
C ASN A 60 -12.93 0.03 7.04
N SER A 61 -11.90 -0.51 6.39
CA SER A 61 -11.89 -0.71 4.93
C SER A 61 -11.20 -2.02 4.56
N PRO A 62 -11.72 -2.77 3.57
CA PRO A 62 -11.04 -3.95 3.04
C PRO A 62 -9.84 -3.58 2.13
N LEU A 63 -9.61 -2.29 1.88
CA LEU A 63 -8.52 -1.81 1.05
C LEU A 63 -7.16 -2.19 1.66
N GLU A 64 -6.35 -2.85 0.85
CA GLU A 64 -4.93 -3.09 1.13
C GLU A 64 -4.06 -2.22 0.22
N VAL A 65 -3.04 -1.60 0.78
CA VAL A 65 -2.11 -0.73 0.06
C VAL A 65 -0.70 -1.27 0.23
N THR A 66 -0.03 -1.53 -0.89
CA THR A 66 1.38 -1.93 -0.90
C THR A 66 2.26 -0.72 -1.18
N VAL A 67 3.19 -0.43 -0.27
CA VAL A 67 4.18 0.64 -0.43
C VAL A 67 5.53 0.02 -0.76
N VAL A 68 5.95 0.14 -2.01
CA VAL A 68 7.21 -0.37 -2.54
C VAL A 68 8.28 0.71 -2.47
N VAL A 69 9.39 0.39 -1.81
CA VAL A 69 10.51 1.29 -1.56
C VAL A 69 11.75 0.76 -2.27
N CYS A 70 12.07 1.37 -3.39
CA CYS A 70 13.29 1.13 -4.14
C CYS A 70 14.33 2.19 -3.78
N LYS A 71 15.51 1.78 -3.34
CA LYS A 71 16.61 2.73 -3.10
C LYS A 71 17.16 3.19 -4.44
N ASP A 72 16.97 4.47 -4.75
CA ASP A 72 17.69 5.17 -5.82
C ASP A 72 18.75 6.10 -5.19
N ARG A 73 19.81 6.42 -5.95
CA ARG A 73 21.06 7.02 -5.45
C ARG A 73 20.91 8.46 -4.94
N LYS A 74 19.84 9.16 -5.31
CA LYS A 74 19.64 10.59 -5.02
C LYS A 74 18.29 10.93 -4.38
N CYS A 75 17.30 10.06 -4.52
CA CYS A 75 15.92 10.30 -4.14
C CYS A 75 15.27 8.96 -3.83
N LYS A 76 14.44 8.88 -2.79
CA LYS A 76 13.63 7.68 -2.57
C LYS A 76 12.27 7.90 -3.19
N ARG A 77 11.85 6.97 -4.05
CA ARG A 77 10.47 6.89 -4.52
C ARG A 77 9.77 5.79 -3.75
N PHE A 78 8.56 6.08 -3.34
CA PHE A 78 7.65 5.17 -2.66
C PHE A 78 6.51 4.93 -3.64
N VAL A 79 6.53 3.80 -4.34
CA VAL A 79 5.46 3.42 -5.26
C VAL A 79 4.33 2.82 -4.43
N VAL A 80 3.15 3.42 -4.51
CA VAL A 80 2.00 3.08 -3.68
C VAL A 80 0.95 2.45 -4.59
N LEU A 81 0.64 1.18 -4.32
CA LEU A 81 -0.23 0.35 -5.15
C LEU A 81 -1.42 -0.13 -4.35
N SER A 82 -2.62 0.03 -4.89
CA SER A 82 -3.83 -0.65 -4.45
C SER A 82 -4.66 -1.08 -5.66
N ASP A 83 -5.75 -1.80 -5.41
CA ASP A 83 -6.75 -2.15 -6.42
C ASP A 83 -7.43 -0.92 -7.05
N LYS A 84 -7.58 0.17 -6.28
CA LYS A 84 -8.23 1.41 -6.73
C LYS A 84 -7.27 2.41 -7.36
N LEU A 85 -6.11 2.65 -6.75
CA LEU A 85 -5.24 3.77 -7.14
C LEU A 85 -3.77 3.41 -7.02
N SER A 86 -3.00 3.79 -8.04
CA SER A 86 -1.55 3.72 -8.04
C SER A 86 -0.95 5.12 -8.15
N VAL A 87 -0.07 5.49 -7.22
CA VAL A 87 0.65 6.79 -7.19
C VAL A 87 2.09 6.58 -6.72
N GLN A 88 2.88 7.64 -6.70
CA GLN A 88 4.19 7.62 -6.05
C GLN A 88 4.34 8.77 -5.08
N TYR A 89 5.08 8.55 -3.99
CA TYR A 89 5.60 9.64 -3.16
C TYR A 89 7.07 9.83 -3.43
N VAL A 90 7.48 11.08 -3.59
CA VAL A 90 8.85 11.49 -3.83
C VAL A 90 9.43 12.05 -2.54
N CYS A 91 10.62 11.58 -2.21
CA CYS A 91 11.39 11.95 -1.02
C CYS A 91 12.76 12.44 -1.49
N ASN A 92 12.91 13.76 -1.62
CA ASN A 92 14.16 14.42 -2.03
C ASN A 92 14.77 15.23 -0.86
N GLN A 93 15.69 16.15 -1.12
CA GLN A 93 16.30 16.95 -0.05
C GLN A 93 15.36 18.02 0.51
N ASP A 94 14.41 18.48 -0.31
CA ASP A 94 13.57 19.64 -0.02
C ASP A 94 12.23 19.21 0.57
N TYR A 95 11.57 18.22 -0.04
CA TYR A 95 10.22 17.83 0.33
C TYR A 95 9.93 16.33 0.23
N PHE A 96 8.88 15.94 0.94
CA PHE A 96 8.16 14.68 0.80
C PHE A 96 6.74 14.97 0.31
N GLY A 97 6.28 14.31 -0.75
CA GLY A 97 4.94 14.57 -1.28
C GLY A 97 4.54 13.68 -2.45
N VAL A 98 3.27 13.75 -2.84
CA VAL A 98 2.67 12.86 -3.84
C VAL A 98 2.91 13.35 -5.27
N GLU A 99 3.10 12.38 -6.16
CA GLU A 99 3.14 12.54 -7.60
C GLU A 99 2.33 11.44 -8.28
N ARG A 100 1.99 11.69 -9.56
CA ARG A 100 1.45 10.62 -10.39
C ARG A 100 2.56 9.61 -10.63
N LEU A 101 2.17 8.35 -10.83
CA LEU A 101 3.14 7.32 -11.14
C LEU A 101 3.87 7.65 -12.45
N ASP A 102 5.19 7.55 -12.44
CA ASP A 102 6.01 7.82 -13.63
C ASP A 102 5.64 6.86 -14.77
N LYS A 103 5.63 7.36 -16.03
CA LYS A 103 5.29 6.54 -17.21
C LYS A 103 6.12 5.26 -17.36
N SER A 104 7.31 5.22 -16.76
CA SER A 104 8.16 4.02 -16.80
C SER A 104 7.54 2.81 -16.10
N PHE A 105 6.51 3.00 -15.28
CA PHE A 105 5.79 1.89 -14.62
C PHE A 105 4.65 1.33 -15.47
N GLU A 106 4.28 1.99 -16.58
CA GLU A 106 3.22 1.51 -17.48
C GLU A 106 3.61 0.17 -18.14
N GLU A 107 4.90 -0.06 -18.40
CA GLU A 107 5.42 -1.33 -18.93
C GLU A 107 5.20 -2.50 -17.96
N GLU A 108 5.10 -2.22 -16.66
CA GLU A 108 4.79 -3.19 -15.60
C GLU A 108 3.28 -3.26 -15.30
N GLY A 109 2.46 -2.53 -16.07
CA GLY A 109 1.00 -2.50 -15.94
C GLY A 109 0.47 -1.53 -14.89
N TYR A 110 1.32 -0.67 -14.31
CA TYR A 110 0.90 0.30 -13.31
C TYR A 110 0.78 1.71 -13.90
N ALA A 111 -0.35 2.36 -13.62
CA ALA A 111 -0.60 3.75 -14.00
C ALA A 111 -1.54 4.41 -13.00
N THR A 112 -1.41 5.73 -12.82
CA THR A 112 -2.38 6.50 -12.04
C THR A 112 -3.69 6.64 -12.82
N ASN A 113 -4.78 6.12 -12.26
CA ASN A 113 -6.12 6.32 -12.80
C ASN A 113 -6.69 7.66 -12.30
N ASP A 114 -6.79 8.64 -13.19
CA ASP A 114 -7.30 9.98 -12.88
C ASP A 114 -8.79 10.00 -12.47
N ALA A 115 -9.56 8.95 -12.76
CA ALA A 115 -10.95 8.83 -12.33
C ALA A 115 -11.06 8.47 -10.83
N GLU A 116 -10.08 7.73 -10.32
CA GLU A 116 -10.01 7.30 -8.91
C GLU A 116 -9.26 8.31 -8.03
N LEU A 117 -8.54 9.26 -8.64
CA LEU A 117 -7.74 10.26 -7.93
C LEU A 117 -8.58 11.49 -7.55
N ASN A 118 -8.65 11.77 -6.25
CA ASN A 118 -9.12 13.05 -5.72
C ASN A 118 -8.09 14.14 -6.03
N LYS A 119 -8.37 14.93 -7.07
CA LYS A 119 -7.47 15.97 -7.57
C LYS A 119 -7.22 17.08 -6.56
N LEU A 120 -8.21 17.44 -5.74
CA LEU A 120 -8.04 18.48 -4.73
C LEU A 120 -7.02 18.03 -3.67
N GLU A 121 -7.22 16.83 -3.13
CA GLU A 121 -6.33 16.25 -2.14
C GLU A 121 -4.94 15.95 -2.72
N TYR A 122 -4.87 15.51 -3.98
CA TYR A 122 -3.60 15.39 -4.70
C TYR A 122 -2.78 16.69 -4.67
N PHE A 123 -3.43 17.84 -4.92
CA PHE A 123 -2.74 19.13 -4.89
C PHE A 123 -2.32 19.54 -3.47
N HIS A 124 -3.15 19.27 -2.45
CA HIS A 124 -2.80 19.53 -1.05
C HIS A 124 -1.64 18.66 -0.55
N GLN A 125 -1.47 17.47 -1.12
CA GLN A 125 -0.44 16.51 -0.73
C GLN A 125 0.85 16.60 -1.57
N LYS A 126 0.96 17.55 -2.50
CA LYS A 126 2.19 17.76 -3.30
C LYS A 126 3.42 17.99 -2.45
N VAL A 127 3.25 18.59 -1.27
CA VAL A 127 4.28 18.81 -0.26
C VAL A 127 3.65 18.57 1.12
N LEU A 128 3.98 17.44 1.74
CA LEU A 128 3.54 17.06 3.09
C LEU A 128 4.53 17.51 4.18
N GLY A 129 5.78 17.79 3.81
CA GLY A 129 6.79 18.23 4.75
C GLY A 129 8.21 18.09 4.21
N PRO A 130 9.24 18.24 5.06
CA PRO A 130 10.64 18.13 4.65
C PRO A 130 10.98 16.74 4.10
N GLY A 131 11.88 16.72 3.12
CA GLY A 131 12.16 15.50 2.35
C GLY A 131 13.08 14.47 2.99
N GLN A 132 13.79 14.79 4.07
CA GLN A 132 14.60 13.77 4.76
C GLN A 132 13.72 12.88 5.64
N LYS A 133 13.38 11.68 5.15
CA LYS A 133 12.56 10.71 5.88
C LYS A 133 13.13 9.29 5.83
N GLY A 134 12.97 8.57 6.94
CA GLY A 134 13.20 7.13 6.99
C GLY A 134 12.13 6.37 6.23
N ASP A 135 12.43 5.15 5.77
CA ASP A 135 11.48 4.36 4.94
C ASP A 135 10.16 4.10 5.69
N LEU A 136 10.25 3.74 6.98
CA LEU A 136 9.06 3.51 7.82
C LEU A 136 8.29 4.80 8.12
N GLU A 137 8.99 5.90 8.42
CA GLU A 137 8.37 7.21 8.68
C GLU A 137 7.61 7.72 7.45
N ALA A 138 8.23 7.63 6.27
CA ALA A 138 7.59 7.97 5.01
C ALA A 138 6.38 7.06 4.75
N THR A 139 6.48 5.76 5.02
CA THR A 139 5.36 4.81 4.89
C THR A 139 4.22 5.14 5.85
N GLN A 140 4.50 5.60 7.07
CA GLN A 140 3.47 6.07 8.01
C GLN A 140 2.73 7.30 7.47
N LEU A 141 3.43 8.23 6.85
CA LEU A 141 2.80 9.38 6.18
C LEU A 141 1.97 8.94 4.99
N VAL A 142 2.48 8.04 4.14
CA VAL A 142 1.68 7.46 3.05
C VAL A 142 0.42 6.81 3.61
N ALA A 143 0.54 5.97 4.63
CA ALA A 143 -0.59 5.27 5.24
C ALA A 143 -1.65 6.25 5.77
N ALA A 144 -1.22 7.33 6.43
CA ALA A 144 -2.12 8.35 6.97
C ALA A 144 -2.84 9.16 5.89
N TYR A 145 -2.15 9.53 4.80
CA TYR A 145 -2.65 10.50 3.80
C TYR A 145 -3.24 9.88 2.53
N PHE A 146 -2.86 8.65 2.17
CA PHE A 146 -3.35 7.96 0.97
C PHE A 146 -4.88 7.84 0.91
N PRO A 147 -5.62 7.56 2.00
CA PRO A 147 -7.08 7.47 1.95
C PRO A 147 -7.76 8.72 1.36
N PHE A 148 -7.19 9.91 1.58
CA PHE A 148 -7.74 11.17 1.06
C PHE A 148 -7.52 11.34 -0.45
N LEU A 149 -6.56 10.60 -1.05
CA LEU A 149 -6.32 10.63 -2.49
C LEU A 149 -7.37 9.86 -3.29
N LEU A 150 -8.19 9.04 -2.63
CA LEU A 150 -9.24 8.27 -3.29
C LEU A 150 -10.48 9.14 -3.50
N ASN A 151 -11.06 9.07 -4.69
CA ASN A 151 -12.37 9.66 -4.93
C ASN A 151 -13.44 8.81 -4.23
N ASN A 152 -14.19 9.42 -3.31
CA ASN A 152 -15.36 8.81 -2.65
C ASN A 152 -16.56 8.72 -3.59
N THR A 153 -16.37 8.27 -4.83
CA THR A 153 -17.48 8.17 -5.81
C THR A 153 -18.48 7.07 -5.47
N ASP A 154 -18.11 6.13 -4.58
CA ASP A 154 -18.97 5.05 -4.09
C ASP A 154 -20.04 5.50 -3.06
N ASP A 155 -19.95 6.72 -2.50
CA ASP A 155 -20.95 7.24 -1.55
C ASP A 155 -22.27 7.68 -2.23
N ASN A 156 -22.31 7.76 -3.57
CA ASN A 156 -23.50 8.18 -4.33
C ASN A 156 -24.35 7.03 -4.89
N SER A 157 -23.98 5.76 -4.66
CA SER A 157 -24.77 4.59 -5.09
C SER A 157 -25.68 4.00 -4.02
N ALA A 158 -25.63 4.49 -2.77
CA ALA A 158 -26.51 4.05 -1.68
C ALA A 158 -27.66 5.04 -1.36
N ALA A 159 -27.81 6.11 -2.15
CA ALA A 159 -28.86 7.11 -1.98
C ALA A 159 -29.63 7.35 -3.29
N ARG A 160 -30.23 6.30 -3.86
CA ARG A 160 -31.38 6.39 -4.79
C ARG A 160 -32.29 5.19 -4.61
#